data_AF-A0A239KCY6-F1
#
_entry.id   AF-A0A239KCY6-F1
#
_cell.length_a   1.000
_cell.length_b   1.000
_cell.length_c   1.000
_cell.angle_alpha   90.00
_cell.angle_beta   90.00
_cell.angle_gamma   90.00
#
_symmetry.space_group_name_H-M   'P 1'
#
loop_
_entity.id
_entity.type
_entity.pdbx_description
1 polymer ?
#
loop_
_entity_poly.entity_id
_entity_poly.type
_entity_poly.pdbx_seq_one_letter_code
_entity_poly.pdbx_strand_id
1 'polypeptide(L)' 'MSLAAQVLPHPLTSTSPSELYDAAPSRQSALVNLLRLLAGAPDLGAPGEEVLDGTFCALEYLAADAERLYAAAEERGRV' A
#
# COMPACT_ATOMS: atom_id res chain seq x y z
N MET A 1 19.00 -9.12 -2.17
CA MET A 1 17.99 -9.56 -1.19
C MET A 1 16.88 -8.53 -1.19
N SER A 2 15.68 -8.90 -1.64
CA SER A 2 14.56 -7.97 -1.82
C SER A 2 13.88 -7.68 -0.47
N LEU A 3 13.99 -6.44 0.01
CA LEU A 3 13.32 -5.96 1.23
C LEU A 3 11.78 -5.93 1.11
N ALA A 4 11.24 -6.03 -0.10
CA ALA A 4 9.79 -6.01 -0.34
C ALA A 4 9.06 -7.28 0.16
N ALA A 5 9.78 -8.35 0.49
CA ALA A 5 9.19 -9.62 0.94
C ALA A 5 8.93 -9.70 2.45
N GLN A 6 9.42 -8.74 3.26
CA GLN A 6 9.44 -8.88 4.73
C GLN A 6 8.45 -7.98 5.50
N VAL A 7 7.58 -7.22 4.81
CA VAL A 7 6.60 -6.32 5.45
C VAL A 7 5.17 -6.86 5.35
N LEU A 8 4.96 -8.12 5.77
CA LEU A 8 3.62 -8.60 6.10
C LEU A 8 3.62 -9.04 7.57
N PRO A 9 3.20 -8.18 8.53
CA PRO A 9 3.06 -8.60 9.91
C PRO A 9 1.71 -9.30 10.14
N HIS A 10 1.43 -10.40 9.42
CA HIS A 10 0.61 -11.52 9.91
C HIS A 10 0.49 -12.63 8.88
N PRO A 11 0.46 -13.91 9.27
CA PRO A 11 0.12 -14.99 8.35
C PRO A 11 -1.34 -14.80 7.91
N LEU A 12 -1.55 -14.48 6.63
CA LEU A 12 -2.86 -14.32 5.98
C LEU A 12 -3.67 -15.64 5.90
N THR A 13 -3.26 -16.67 6.64
CA THR A 13 -3.81 -18.03 6.60
C THR A 13 -5.16 -18.14 7.31
N SER A 14 -5.53 -17.15 8.14
CA SER A 14 -6.79 -17.16 8.92
C SER A 14 -7.68 -15.92 8.70
N THR A 15 -7.37 -15.06 7.72
CA THR A 15 -8.11 -13.81 7.47
C THR A 15 -9.33 -14.07 6.58
N SER A 16 -10.51 -13.69 7.05
CA SER A 16 -11.76 -13.79 6.28
C SER A 16 -11.75 -12.87 5.04
N PRO A 17 -12.51 -13.18 3.99
CA PRO A 17 -12.59 -12.33 2.80
C PRO A 17 -13.01 -10.89 3.13
N SER A 18 -13.88 -10.71 4.11
CA SER A 18 -14.34 -9.42 4.62
C SER A 18 -13.19 -8.58 5.20
N GLU A 19 -12.33 -9.20 6.03
CA GLU A 19 -11.18 -8.52 6.64
C GLU A 19 -10.12 -8.11 5.61
N LEU A 20 -9.96 -8.89 4.53
CA LEU A 20 -9.11 -8.52 3.39
C LEU A 20 -9.70 -7.32 2.63
N TYR A 21 -11.02 -7.32 2.42
CA TYR A 21 -11.75 -6.21 1.80
C TYR A 21 -11.73 -4.94 2.66
N ASP A 22 -11.69 -5.04 3.98
CA ASP A 22 -11.57 -3.89 4.88
C ASP A 22 -10.13 -3.35 4.94
N ALA A 23 -9.13 -4.22 4.75
CA ALA A 23 -7.72 -3.85 4.77
C ALA A 23 -7.28 -3.09 3.50
N ALA A 24 -7.85 -3.40 2.34
CA ALA A 24 -7.46 -2.81 1.05
C ALA A 24 -7.78 -1.30 0.94
N PRO A 25 -8.96 -0.81 1.37
CA PRO A 25 -9.28 0.62 1.46
C PRO A 25 -8.32 1.39 2.36
N SER A 26 -7.81 0.76 3.42
CA SER A 26 -6.81 1.39 4.30
C SER A 26 -5.51 1.68 3.54
N ARG A 27 -5.04 0.75 2.68
CA ARG A 27 -3.84 0.95 1.83
C ARG A 27 -4.09 2.00 0.76
N GLN A 28 -5.26 1.99 0.11
CA GLN A 28 -5.64 3.01 -0.86
C GLN A 28 -5.77 4.40 -0.22
N SER A 29 -6.32 4.50 0.98
CA SER A 29 -6.42 5.77 1.72
C SER A 29 -5.03 6.33 2.05
N ALA A 30 -4.11 5.47 2.52
CA ALA A 30 -2.72 5.87 2.76
C ALA A 30 -2.02 6.36 1.46
N LEU A 31 -2.22 5.65 0.35
CA LEU A 31 -1.71 6.04 -0.97
C LEU A 31 -2.23 7.43 -1.38
N VAL A 32 -3.55 7.65 -1.31
CA VAL A 32 -4.18 8.93 -1.68
C VAL A 32 -3.70 10.07 -0.77
N ASN A 33 -3.53 9.82 0.53
CA ASN A 33 -3.03 10.82 1.45
C ASN A 33 -1.58 11.23 1.13
N LEU A 34 -0.71 10.28 0.77
CA LEU A 34 0.64 10.58 0.31
C LEU A 34 0.65 11.37 -1.00
N LEU A 35 -0.20 11.01 -1.97
CA LEU A 35 -0.32 11.77 -3.22
C LEU A 35 -0.82 13.20 -2.97
N ARG A 36 -1.79 13.39 -2.06
CA ARG A 36 -2.27 14.72 -1.66
C ARG A 36 -1.21 15.52 -0.94
N LEU A 37 -0.38 14.89 -0.10
CA LEU A 37 0.75 15.55 0.54
C LEU A 37 1.74 16.07 -0.52
N LEU A 38 2.10 15.23 -1.49
CA LEU A 38 3.02 15.60 -2.56
C LEU A 38 2.46 16.68 -3.49
N ALA A 39 1.18 16.58 -3.87
CA ALA A 39 0.54 17.52 -4.78
C ALA A 39 0.10 18.83 -4.11
N GLY A 40 -0.18 18.80 -2.80
CA GLY A 40 -0.73 19.91 -2.05
C GLY A 40 0.29 20.69 -1.23
N ALA A 41 1.53 20.22 -1.11
CA ALA A 41 2.57 20.94 -0.41
C ALA A 41 3.03 22.15 -1.24
N PRO A 42 2.88 23.39 -0.73
CA PRO A 42 3.27 24.61 -1.44
C PRO A 42 4.79 24.71 -1.63
N ASP A 43 5.54 24.09 -0.72
CA ASP A 43 6.99 23.91 -0.79
C ASP A 43 7.34 22.65 0.02
N LEU A 44 7.92 21.65 -0.64
CA LEU A 44 8.49 20.46 0.01
C LEU A 44 9.96 20.66 0.38
N GLY A 45 10.49 21.86 0.13
CA GLY A 45 11.91 22.17 0.12
C GLY A 45 12.58 21.59 -1.12
N ALA A 46 13.81 21.10 -0.93
CA ALA A 46 14.56 20.34 -1.92
C ALA A 46 14.83 18.93 -1.35
N PRO A 47 13.81 18.04 -1.31
CA PRO A 47 14.02 16.68 -0.86
C PRO A 47 15.10 16.02 -1.73
N GLY A 48 16.05 15.35 -1.07
CA GLY A 48 17.10 14.61 -1.79
C GLY A 48 16.50 13.51 -2.66
N GLU A 49 17.23 13.11 -3.70
CA GLU A 49 16.81 12.07 -4.64
C GLU A 49 16.40 10.78 -3.91
N GLU A 50 17.16 10.36 -2.90
CA GLU A 50 16.87 9.16 -2.09
C GLU A 50 15.52 9.24 -1.35
N VAL A 51 15.10 10.45 -0.94
CA VAL A 51 13.83 10.67 -0.23
C VAL A 51 12.66 10.59 -1.20
N LEU A 52 12.81 11.17 -2.39
CA LEU A 52 11.80 11.08 -3.45
C LEU A 52 11.65 9.64 -3.95
N ASP A 53 12.76 8.96 -4.20
CA ASP A 53 12.78 7.55 -4.62
C ASP A 53 12.11 6.65 -3.58
N GLY A 54 12.46 6.81 -2.29
CA GLY A 54 11.80 6.09 -1.20
C GLY A 54 10.29 6.39 -1.09
N THR A 55 9.89 7.63 -1.37
CA THR A 55 8.47 8.01 -1.38
C THR A 55 7.72 7.36 -2.54
N PHE A 56 8.30 7.33 -3.74
CA PHE A 56 7.71 6.65 -4.89
C PHE A 56 7.65 5.13 -4.68
N CYS A 57 8.70 4.52 -4.12
CA CYS A 57 8.69 3.12 -3.71
C CYS A 57 7.56 2.81 -2.72
N ALA A 58 7.29 3.71 -1.76
CA ALA A 58 6.19 3.56 -0.81
C ALA A 58 4.82 3.65 -1.50
N LEU A 59 4.65 4.56 -2.47
CA LEU A 59 3.43 4.67 -3.27
C LEU A 59 3.20 3.39 -4.09
N GLU A 60 4.23 2.89 -4.78
CA GLU A 60 4.16 1.64 -5.55
C GLU A 60 3.81 0.45 -4.65
N TYR A 61 4.43 0.37 -3.47
CA TYR A 61 4.15 -0.68 -2.50
C TYR A 61 2.69 -0.66 -2.06
N LEU A 62 2.15 0.51 -1.67
CA LEU A 62 0.78 0.64 -1.21
C LEU A 62 -0.24 0.31 -2.32
N ALA A 63 0.05 0.70 -3.56
CA ALA A 63 -0.78 0.37 -4.71
C ALA A 63 -0.82 -1.15 -4.96
N ALA A 64 0.36 -1.79 -5.02
CA ALA A 64 0.47 -3.23 -5.24
C ALA A 64 -0.12 -4.04 -4.08
N ASP A 65 0.02 -3.57 -2.83
CA ASP A 65 -0.56 -4.23 -1.66
C ASP A 65 -2.08 -4.17 -1.66
N ALA A 66 -2.66 -3.01 -1.98
CA ALA A 66 -4.11 -2.87 -2.12
C ALA A 66 -4.66 -3.79 -3.23
N GLU A 67 -4.01 -3.84 -4.39
CA GLU A 67 -4.41 -4.73 -5.50
C GLU A 67 -4.39 -6.20 -5.07
N ARG A 68 -3.32 -6.65 -4.40
CA ARG A 68 -3.21 -8.03 -3.88
C ARG A 68 -4.31 -8.36 -2.87
N LEU A 69 -4.65 -7.42 -1.99
CA LEU A 69 -5.71 -7.61 -1.00
C LEU A 69 -7.08 -7.77 -1.66
N TYR A 70 -7.41 -6.93 -2.65
CA TYR A 70 -8.65 -7.06 -3.41
C TYR A 70 -8.70 -8.38 -4.19
N ALA A 71 -7.64 -8.73 -4.91
CA ALA A 71 -7.57 -9.98 -5.66
C ALA A 71 -7.73 -11.21 -4.74
N ALA A 72 -7.08 -11.21 -3.57
CA ALA A 72 -7.19 -12.28 -2.60
C ALA A 72 -8.60 -12.37 -1.99
N ALA A 73 -9.26 -11.24 -1.75
CA ALA A 73 -10.61 -11.21 -1.23
C ALA A 73 -11.63 -11.70 -2.27
N GLU A 74 -11.48 -11.31 -3.54
CA GLU A 74 -12.32 -11.83 -4.64
C GLU A 74 -12.15 -13.33 -4.82
N GLU A 75 -10.91 -13.83 -4.85
CA GLU A 75 -10.64 -15.26 -5.01
C GLU A 75 -11.29 -16.07 -3.89
N ARG A 76 -11.16 -15.61 -2.63
CA ARG A 76 -11.75 -16.30 -1.46
C ARG A 76 -13.26 -16.13 -1.35
N GLY A 77 -13.85 -15.08 -1.92
CA GLY A 77 -15.30 -14.84 -1.93
C GLY A 77 -16.05 -15.59 -3.04
N ARG A 78 -15.33 -16.11 -4.06
CA ARG A 78 -15.89 -16.92 -5.15
C ARG A 78 -15.96 -18.42 -4.84
N VAL A 79 -15.43 -18.87 -3.69
CA VAL A 79 -15.41 -20.29 -3.25
C VAL A 79 -16.66 -20.64 -2.46
#